data_AF-A0A658IDK8-F1
#
_entry.id   AF-A0A658IDK8-F1
#
_cell.length_a   1.000
_cell.length_b   1.000
_cell.length_c   1.000
_cell.angle_alpha   90.00
_cell.angle_beta   90.00
_cell.angle_gamma   90.00
#
_symmetry.space_group_name_H-M   'P 1'
#
loop_
_entity.id
_entity.type
_entity.pdbx_description
1 polymer ?
#
loop_
_entity_poly.entity_id
_entity_poly.type
_entity_poly.pdbx_seq_one_letter_code
_entity_poly.pdbx_strand_id
1 'polypeptide(L)'
;DSIVVSDRIRENFRKIRRGTPYEIFNVSLTQTLHRTLITSGTTLVVILMLYLFGGPVLEGFSLTMLIGVSIGTASSIYVASALALKLGMKREHMLQQKVEKEGADQPSILP
;
A
#
# COMPACT_ATOMS: atom_id res chain seq x y z
N ASP A 1 -5.05 6.16 -3.53
CA ASP A 1 -4.24 5.80 -2.34
C ASP A 1 -3.93 4.32 -2.20
N SER A 2 -4.88 3.40 -2.40
CA SER A 2 -4.69 1.95 -2.24
C SER A 2 -3.46 1.34 -2.95
N ILE A 3 -3.12 1.77 -4.17
CA ILE A 3 -1.96 1.25 -4.94
C ILE A 3 -0.64 1.55 -4.21
N VAL A 4 -0.46 2.77 -3.72
CA VAL A 4 0.78 3.20 -3.04
C VAL A 4 0.96 2.45 -1.72
N VAL A 5 -0.12 2.27 -0.97
CA VAL A 5 -0.09 1.52 0.30
C VAL A 5 0.22 0.05 0.03
N SER A 6 -0.43 -0.56 -0.95
CA SER A 6 -0.22 -1.97 -1.33
C SER A 6 1.19 -2.24 -1.86
N ASP A 7 1.75 -1.31 -2.65
CA ASP A 7 3.12 -1.40 -3.14
C ASP A 7 4.14 -1.28 -2.00
N ARG A 8 3.93 -0.34 -1.09
CA ARG A 8 4.82 -0.16 0.07
C ARG A 8 4.80 -1.34 1.03
N ILE A 9 3.62 -1.95 1.22
CA ILE A 9 3.46 -3.21 1.95
C ILE A 9 4.32 -4.29 1.31
N ARG A 10 4.25 -4.47 -0.02
CA ARG A 10 5.04 -5.47 -0.75
C ARG A 10 6.54 -5.21 -0.64
N GLU A 11 6.96 -3.95 -0.73
CA GLU A 11 8.36 -3.54 -0.59
C GLU A 11 8.90 -3.82 0.81
N ASN A 12 8.17 -3.41 1.86
CA ASN A 12 8.56 -3.64 3.25
C ASN A 12 8.55 -5.12 3.62
N PHE A 13 7.68 -5.93 3.02
CA PHE A 13 7.69 -7.39 3.17
C PHE A 13 8.97 -8.04 2.62
N ARG A 14 9.58 -7.45 1.57
CA ARG A 14 10.86 -7.93 1.00
C ARG A 14 12.09 -7.37 1.74
N LYS A 15 12.02 -6.12 2.22
CA LYS A 15 13.13 -5.46 2.94
C LYS A 15 13.28 -5.91 4.39
N ILE A 16 12.17 -6.13 5.10
CA ILE A 16 12.20 -6.41 6.55
C ILE A 16 12.31 -7.92 6.77
N ARG A 17 13.55 -8.38 7.03
CA ARG A 17 13.90 -9.81 7.18
C ARG A 17 13.47 -10.42 8.53
N ARG A 18 13.21 -9.58 9.54
CA ARG A 18 12.75 -9.95 10.88
C ARG A 18 11.70 -8.94 11.35
N GLY A 19 10.50 -9.42 11.65
CA GLY A 19 9.35 -8.64 12.12
C GLY A 19 8.09 -9.49 11.99
N THR A 20 7.10 -9.28 12.86
CA THR A 20 5.79 -9.90 12.66
C THR A 20 5.11 -9.22 11.46
N PRO A 21 4.22 -9.91 10.71
CA PRO A 21 3.48 -9.27 9.63
C PRO A 21 2.83 -7.96 10.08
N TYR A 22 2.20 -7.96 11.26
CA TYR A 22 1.60 -6.78 11.89
C TYR A 22 2.54 -5.58 12.01
N GLU A 23 3.80 -5.82 12.35
CA GLU A 23 4.81 -4.78 12.54
C GLU A 23 5.25 -4.18 11.21
N ILE A 24 5.45 -5.02 10.18
CA ILE A 24 5.76 -4.59 8.80
C ILE A 24 4.60 -3.76 8.23
N PHE A 25 3.36 -4.14 8.53
CA PHE A 25 2.18 -3.37 8.13
C PHE A 25 2.10 -2.03 8.84
N ASN A 26 2.27 -1.99 10.16
CA ASN A 26 2.22 -0.74 10.90
C ASN A 26 3.28 0.27 10.41
N VAL A 27 4.49 -0.23 10.11
CA VAL A 27 5.57 0.57 9.50
C VAL A 27 5.17 1.06 8.11
N SER A 28 4.62 0.19 7.26
CA SER A 28 4.15 0.55 5.91
C SER A 28 3.03 1.59 5.93
N LEU A 29 2.09 1.44 6.85
CA LEU A 29 0.96 2.35 7.01
C LEU A 29 1.45 3.72 7.47
N THR A 30 2.29 3.77 8.51
CA THR A 30 2.85 5.01 9.04
C THR A 30 3.68 5.76 7.98
N GLN A 31 4.45 5.05 7.15
CA GLN A 31 5.22 5.65 6.06
C GLN A 31 4.35 6.24 4.93
N THR A 32 3.19 5.64 4.67
CA THR A 32 2.31 6.08 3.57
C THR A 32 1.22 7.05 4.01
N LEU A 33 0.88 7.06 5.31
CA LEU A 33 -0.17 7.88 5.91
C LEU A 33 0.03 9.38 5.66
N HIS A 34 1.25 9.90 5.80
CA HIS A 34 1.50 11.33 5.58
C HIS A 34 1.19 11.73 4.12
N ARG A 35 1.62 10.93 3.15
CA ARG A 35 1.37 11.19 1.73
C ARG A 35 -0.11 11.05 1.41
N THR A 36 -0.77 10.01 1.89
CA THR A 36 -2.21 9.80 1.61
C THR A 36 -3.07 10.86 2.27
N LEU A 37 -2.78 11.27 3.49
CA LEU A 37 -3.50 12.33 4.19
C LEU A 37 -3.35 13.69 3.51
N ILE A 38 -2.14 14.05 3.04
CA ILE A 38 -1.95 15.32 2.33
C ILE A 38 -2.68 15.33 0.99
N THR A 39 -2.53 14.27 0.18
CA THR A 39 -3.19 14.21 -1.13
C THR A 39 -4.71 14.15 -1.01
N SER A 40 -5.25 13.35 -0.09
CA SER A 40 -6.71 13.30 0.14
C SER A 40 -7.25 14.56 0.84
N GLY A 41 -6.50 15.15 1.76
CA GLY A 41 -6.90 16.38 2.44
C GLY A 41 -6.96 17.57 1.49
N THR A 42 -5.96 17.72 0.63
CA THR A 42 -5.95 18.80 -0.38
C THR A 42 -7.08 18.65 -1.39
N THR A 43 -7.38 17.42 -1.86
CA THR A 43 -8.53 17.21 -2.76
C THR A 43 -9.86 17.46 -2.05
N LEU A 44 -10.02 17.06 -0.79
CA LEU A 44 -11.21 17.36 0.00
C LEU A 44 -11.42 18.87 0.15
N VAL A 45 -10.38 19.65 0.41
CA VAL A 45 -10.47 21.12 0.50
C VAL A 45 -10.94 21.71 -0.84
N VAL A 46 -10.36 21.27 -1.96
CA VAL A 46 -10.76 21.75 -3.30
C VAL A 46 -12.23 21.41 -3.59
N ILE A 47 -12.66 20.18 -3.30
CA ILE A 47 -14.05 19.74 -3.52
C ILE A 47 -15.01 20.50 -2.60
N LEU A 48 -14.60 20.79 -1.36
CA LEU A 48 -15.40 21.58 -0.42
C LEU A 48 -15.60 23.01 -0.93
N MET A 49 -14.54 23.65 -1.44
CA MET A 49 -14.65 24.97 -2.07
C MET A 49 -15.53 24.92 -3.32
N LEU A 50 -15.43 23.87 -4.12
CA LEU A 50 -16.28 23.67 -5.30
C LEU A 50 -17.75 23.47 -4.92
N TYR A 51 -18.03 22.77 -3.82
CA TYR A 51 -19.40 22.57 -3.34
C TYR A 51 -20.01 23.87 -2.81
N LEU A 52 -19.25 24.67 -2.05
CA LEU A 52 -19.73 25.93 -1.48
C LEU A 52 -19.83 27.07 -2.51
N PHE A 53 -18.89 27.15 -3.45
CA PHE A 53 -18.76 28.30 -4.38
C PHE A 53 -19.00 27.95 -5.86
N GLY A 54 -19.20 26.68 -6.22
CA GLY A 54 -19.33 26.24 -7.62
C GLY A 54 -20.71 26.47 -8.25
N GLY A 55 -21.73 26.78 -7.44
CA GLY A 55 -23.09 27.04 -7.92
C GLY A 55 -23.89 25.78 -8.32
N PRO A 56 -25.15 25.95 -8.75
CA PRO A 56 -26.14 24.86 -8.83
C PRO A 56 -25.82 23.79 -9.90
N VAL A 57 -25.04 24.15 -10.92
CA VAL A 57 -24.64 23.20 -11.98
C VAL A 57 -23.59 22.20 -11.46
N LEU A 58 -22.73 22.64 -10.52
CA LEU A 58 -21.62 21.84 -10.00
C LEU A 58 -21.94 21.18 -8.66
N GLU A 59 -23.08 21.49 -8.05
CA GLU A 59 -23.50 20.94 -6.76
C GLU A 59 -23.61 19.41 -6.78
N GLY A 60 -24.30 18.83 -7.77
CA GLY A 60 -24.42 17.37 -7.88
C GLY A 60 -23.09 16.66 -8.16
N PHE A 61 -22.22 17.29 -8.95
CA PHE A 61 -20.88 16.76 -9.25
C PHE A 61 -19.98 16.78 -8.02
N SER A 62 -19.92 17.92 -7.32
CA SER A 62 -19.11 18.10 -6.13
C SER A 62 -19.59 17.23 -4.97
N LEU A 63 -20.91 17.06 -4.79
CA LEU A 63 -21.47 16.13 -3.79
C LEU A 63 -21.07 14.67 -4.07
N THR A 64 -21.14 14.25 -5.34
CA THR A 64 -20.72 12.89 -5.74
C THR A 64 -19.21 12.69 -5.50
N MET A 65 -18.39 13.67 -5.86
CA MET A 65 -16.95 13.65 -5.62
C MET A 65 -16.61 13.65 -4.13
N LEU A 66 -17.35 14.41 -3.32
CA LEU A 66 -17.15 14.48 -1.88
C LEU A 66 -17.40 13.13 -1.22
N ILE A 67 -18.52 12.46 -1.57
CA ILE A 67 -18.81 11.11 -1.09
C ILE A 67 -17.76 10.10 -1.60
N GLY A 68 -17.41 10.17 -2.90
CA GLY A 68 -16.48 9.25 -3.53
C GLY A 68 -15.06 9.31 -2.94
N VAL A 69 -14.53 10.51 -2.74
CA VAL A 69 -13.20 10.70 -2.11
C VAL A 69 -13.24 10.27 -0.65
N SER A 70 -14.27 10.65 0.11
CA SER A 70 -14.40 10.29 1.53
C SER A 70 -14.37 8.77 1.74
N ILE A 71 -15.19 8.04 0.97
CA ILE A 71 -15.25 6.57 1.04
C ILE A 71 -13.97 5.96 0.45
N GLY A 72 -13.45 6.50 -0.65
CA GLY A 72 -12.26 6.00 -1.32
C GLY A 72 -10.99 6.09 -0.47
N THR A 73 -10.81 7.18 0.29
CA THR A 73 -9.67 7.36 1.19
C THR A 73 -9.77 6.42 2.40
N ALA A 74 -10.94 6.33 3.04
CA ALA A 74 -11.15 5.42 4.16
C ALA A 74 -10.99 3.95 3.74
N SER A 75 -11.59 3.57 2.61
CA SER A 75 -11.50 2.23 2.03
C SER A 75 -10.08 1.86 1.65
N SER A 76 -9.30 2.78 1.09
CA SER A 76 -7.89 2.52 0.74
C SER A 76 -7.04 2.11 1.95
N ILE A 77 -7.26 2.70 3.12
CA ILE A 77 -6.53 2.39 4.35
C ILE A 77 -7.03 1.07 4.97
N TYR A 78 -8.35 0.86 4.97
CA TYR A 78 -8.95 -0.35 5.52
C TYR A 78 -8.67 -1.59 4.66
N VAL A 79 -8.73 -1.50 3.34
CA VAL A 79 -8.44 -2.62 2.43
C VAL A 79 -6.97 -3.04 2.54
N ALA A 80 -6.05 -2.08 2.70
CA ALA A 80 -4.65 -2.37 2.98
C ALA A 80 -4.48 -3.13 4.31
N SER A 81 -5.21 -2.72 5.34
CA SER A 81 -5.21 -3.36 6.67
C SER A 81 -5.94 -4.72 6.69
N ALA A 82 -6.96 -4.89 5.85
CA ALA A 82 -7.74 -6.12 5.74
C ALA A 82 -7.00 -7.20 4.93
N LEU A 83 -6.36 -6.83 3.82
CA LEU A 83 -5.44 -7.71 3.09
C LEU A 83 -4.30 -8.16 4.02
N ALA A 84 -3.82 -7.28 4.90
CA ALA A 84 -2.80 -7.59 5.89
C ALA A 84 -3.18 -8.70 6.87
N LEU A 85 -4.38 -8.58 7.45
CA LEU A 85 -4.93 -9.56 8.39
C LEU A 85 -5.26 -10.90 7.70
N LYS A 86 -5.85 -10.84 6.49
CA LYS A 86 -6.18 -12.05 5.72
C LYS A 86 -4.95 -12.82 5.26
N LEU A 87 -3.85 -12.13 5.01
CA LEU A 87 -2.66 -12.78 4.47
C LEU A 87 -1.96 -13.64 5.50
N GLY A 88 -2.07 -13.39 6.81
CA GLY A 88 -1.68 -14.33 7.87
C GLY A 88 -0.37 -15.09 7.59
N MET A 89 0.60 -14.43 6.93
CA MET A 89 1.64 -15.17 6.22
C MET A 89 2.67 -15.64 7.24
N LYS A 90 2.57 -16.92 7.61
CA LYS A 90 3.68 -17.65 8.19
C LYS A 90 4.86 -17.59 7.22
N ARG A 91 6.05 -17.39 7.79
CA ARG A 91 7.37 -17.34 7.12
C ARG A 91 7.64 -18.45 6.10
N GLU A 92 6.88 -19.54 6.16
CA GLU A 92 7.13 -20.78 5.41
C GLU A 92 6.83 -20.68 3.91
N HIS A 93 5.94 -19.79 3.47
CA HIS A 93 5.64 -19.63 2.02
C HIS A 93 6.57 -18.67 1.27
N MET A 94 7.53 -18.03 1.95
CA MET A 94 8.56 -17.20 1.28
C MET A 94 9.94 -17.85 1.24
N LEU A 95 10.06 -19.08 1.74
CA LEU A 95 11.25 -19.92 1.56
C LEU A 95 11.00 -20.92 0.43
N GLN A 96 10.87 -20.45 -0.81
CA GLN A 96 11.22 -21.32 -1.94
C GLN A 96 12.73 -21.27 -2.15
N GLN A 97 13.36 -22.21 -1.44
CA GLN A 97 14.50 -23.04 -1.76
C GLN A 97 15.74 -22.32 -2.31
N LYS A 98 16.86 -22.44 -1.57
CA LYS A 98 18.21 -22.28 -2.12
C LYS A 98 18.21 -22.97 -3.50
N VAL A 99 18.33 -22.19 -4.57
CA VAL A 99 18.82 -22.72 -5.84
C VAL A 99 20.16 -23.35 -5.49
N GLU A 100 20.18 -24.67 -5.53
CA GLU A 100 21.40 -25.46 -5.43
C GLU A 100 22.34 -24.91 -6.49
N LYS A 101 23.52 -24.42 -6.07
CA LYS A 101 24.55 -24.02 -7.00
C LYS A 101 25.06 -25.31 -7.66
N GLU A 102 24.43 -25.74 -8.75
CA GLU A 102 25.05 -26.69 -9.68
C GLU A 102 26.30 -26.00 -10.26
N GLY A 103 27.48 -26.35 -9.74
CA GLY A 103 28.75 -25.86 -10.28
C GLY A 103 29.90 -25.67 -9.29
N ALA A 104 29.80 -26.14 -8.04
CA ALA A 104 30.92 -26.08 -7.10
C ALA A 104 31.88 -27.29 -7.16
N ASP A 105 31.51 -28.37 -7.87
CA ASP A 105 32.28 -29.64 -7.85
C ASP A 105 32.82 -30.06 -9.22
N GLN A 106 33.19 -29.12 -10.10
CA GLN A 106 33.96 -29.45 -11.30
C GLN A 106 35.42 -29.00 -11.12
N PRO A 107 36.39 -29.92 -11.00
CA PRO A 107 37.80 -29.54 -10.88
C PRO A 107 38.22 -28.77 -12.13
N SER A 108 38.94 -27.67 -11.92
CA SER A 108 39.48 -26.82 -12.97
C SER A 108 40.45 -27.61 -13.85
N ILE A 109 39.97 -28.07 -15.00
CA ILE A 109 40.82 -28.65 -16.05
C ILE A 109 41.42 -27.48 -16.82
N LEU A 110 42.50 -26.91 -16.28
CA LEU A 110 43.42 -26.09 -17.08
C LEU A 110 44.28 -27.06 -17.90
N PRO A 111 44.48 -26.82 -19.21
CA PRO A 111 45.60 -27.41 -19.93
C PRO A 111 46.94 -26.84 -19.46
#